data_AF-A0A351I1N3-F1
#
_entry.id   AF-A0A351I1N3-F1
#
_cell.length_a   1.000
_cell.length_b   1.000
_cell.length_c   1.000
_cell.angle_alpha   90.00
_cell.angle_beta   90.00
_cell.angle_gamma   90.00
#
_symmetry.space_group_name_H-M   'P 1'
#
loop_
_entity.id
_entity.type
_entity.pdbx_description
1 polymer ?
#
loop_
_entity_poly.entity_id
_entity_poly.type
_entity_poly.pdbx_seq_one_letter_code
_entity_poly.pdbx_strand_id
1 'polypeptide(L)' 'MEAPMKAILEFDLPEESSEHKLALEGGSWMSVCHDLDQWLRSIQKHGDRKSLSVDEMRARIHEEIPVAQIRVQFPPRA' A
#
# COMPACT_ATOMS: atom_id res chain seq x y z
N MET A 1 2.44 21.02 -39.76
CA MET A 1 2.37 20.83 -38.29
C MET A 1 3.29 19.67 -37.97
N GLU A 2 4.44 19.95 -37.36
CA GLU A 2 5.45 18.95 -37.02
C GLU A 2 5.04 18.26 -35.70
N ALA A 3 5.00 16.94 -35.66
CA ALA A 3 4.72 16.19 -34.44
C ALA A 3 5.94 16.30 -33.50
N PRO A 4 5.75 16.49 -32.18
CA PRO A 4 6.88 16.63 -31.26
C PRO A 4 7.72 15.35 -31.25
N MET A 5 9.04 15.52 -31.38
CA MET A 5 10.00 14.42 -31.30
C MET A 5 9.92 13.79 -29.91
N LYS A 6 9.54 12.51 -29.85
CA LYS A 6 9.52 11.74 -28.62
C LYS A 6 10.79 10.90 -28.55
N ALA A 7 11.62 11.16 -27.53
CA ALA A 7 12.69 10.26 -27.14
C ALA A 7 12.26 9.49 -25.90
N ILE A 8 12.48 8.17 -25.89
CA ILE A 8 12.23 7.30 -24.74
C ILE A 8 13.60 6.78 -24.30
N LEU A 9 13.88 6.89 -23.00
CA LEU A 9 15.06 6.33 -22.36
C LEU A 9 14.62 5.09 -21.57
N GLU A 10 15.08 3.92 -21.99
CA GLU A 10 14.72 2.63 -21.41
C GLU A 10 15.92 2.05 -20.65
N PHE A 11 15.67 1.50 -19.47
CA PHE A 11 16.67 0.85 -18.62
C PHE A 11 16.17 -0.53 -18.24
N ASP A 12 17.08 -1.50 -18.24
CA ASP A 12 16.82 -2.79 -17.62
C ASP A 12 16.79 -2.64 -16.10
N LEU A 13 15.72 -3.16 -15.48
CA LEU A 13 15.64 -3.23 -14.03
C LEU A 13 16.76 -4.15 -13.50
N PRO A 14 17.34 -3.84 -12.32
CA PRO A 14 18.32 -4.73 -11.71
C PRO A 14 17.72 -6.12 -11.49
N GLU A 15 18.58 -7.14 -11.58
CA GLU A 15 18.23 -8.57 -11.47
C GLU A 15 17.38 -8.87 -10.21
N GLU A 16 17.57 -8.09 -9.14
CA GLU A 16 16.76 -8.08 -7.91
C GLU A 16 15.51 -7.18 -8.01
N SER A 17 14.68 -7.44 -9.01
CA SER A 17 13.40 -6.73 -9.21
C SER A 17 12.45 -6.78 -7.99
N SER A 18 12.62 -7.77 -7.11
CA SER A 18 11.89 -7.92 -5.86
C SER A 18 12.26 -6.88 -4.81
N GLU A 19 13.55 -6.61 -4.60
CA GLU A 19 13.99 -5.61 -3.61
C GLU A 19 13.63 -4.19 -4.06
N HIS A 20 13.79 -3.90 -5.36
CA HIS A 20 13.38 -2.63 -5.94
C HIS A 20 11.87 -2.38 -5.77
N LYS A 21 11.04 -3.39 -6.04
CA LYS A 21 9.59 -3.30 -5.79
C LYS A 21 9.29 -3.06 -4.31
N LEU A 22 9.95 -3.81 -3.43
CA LEU A 22 9.73 -3.68 -1.98
C LEU A 22 10.09 -2.29 -1.46
N ALA A 23 11.16 -1.69 -1.98
CA ALA A 23 11.56 -0.32 -1.65
C ALA A 23 10.54 0.74 -2.14
N LEU A 24 9.97 0.56 -3.33
CA LEU A 24 8.93 1.43 -3.87
C LEU A 24 7.58 1.26 -3.14
N GLU A 25 7.27 0.04 -2.69
CA GLU A 25 6.02 -0.30 -2.02
C GLU A 25 5.98 0.19 -0.56
N GLY A 26 7.12 0.50 0.06
CA GLY A 26 7.23 0.81 1.48
C GLY A 26 6.34 1.97 1.96
N GLY A 27 6.15 3.01 1.15
CA GLY A 27 5.26 4.14 1.50
C GLY A 27 3.78 3.75 1.52
N SER A 28 3.38 2.84 0.63
CA SER A 28 2.01 2.31 0.58
C SER A 28 1.74 1.42 1.80
N TRP A 29 2.70 0.57 2.14
CA TRP A 29 2.65 -0.25 3.34
C TRP A 29 2.59 0.57 4.63
N MET A 30 3.33 1.69 4.71
CA MET A 30 3.25 2.61 5.84
C MET A 30 1.82 3.15 6.04
N SER A 31 1.13 3.48 4.94
CA SER A 31 -0.25 3.97 5.00
C SER A 31 -1.21 2.89 5.52
N VAL A 32 -1.09 1.66 5.02
CA VAL A 32 -1.91 0.53 5.50
C VAL A 32 -1.68 0.24 6.98
N CYS A 33 -0.43 0.25 7.45
CA CYS A 33 -0.13 0.11 8.87
C CYS A 33 -0.76 1.24 9.70
N HIS A 34 -0.76 2.48 9.19
CA HIS A 34 -1.37 3.62 9.87
C HIS A 34 -2.90 3.47 9.97
N ASP A 35 -3.56 3.03 8.90
CA ASP A 35 -5.02 2.85 8.86
C ASP A 35 -5.48 1.71 9.78
N LEU A 36 -4.72 0.60 9.81
CA LEU A 36 -4.92 -0.50 10.76
C LEU A 36 -4.74 -0.03 12.22
N ASP A 37 -3.72 0.79 12.50
CA ASP A 37 -3.52 1.38 13.82
C ASP A 37 -4.70 2.29 14.23
N GLN A 38 -5.17 3.17 13.34
CA GLN A 38 -6.33 4.03 13.67
C GLN A 38 -7.59 3.21 13.93
N TRP A 39 -7.81 2.14 13.17
CA TRP A 39 -8.93 1.24 13.39
C TRP A 39 -8.85 0.54 14.77
N LEU A 40 -7.69 -0.03 15.12
CA LEU A 40 -7.47 -0.65 16.42
C LEU A 40 -7.62 0.34 17.57
N ARG A 41 -7.13 1.57 17.41
CA ARG A 41 -7.29 2.65 18.41
C ARG A 41 -8.74 3.06 18.60
N SER A 42 -9.55 3.05 17.54
CA SER A 42 -10.99 3.30 17.62
C SER A 42 -11.67 2.22 18.48
N ILE A 43 -11.35 0.95 18.23
CA ILE A 43 -11.85 -0.18 19.02
C ILE A 43 -11.37 -0.08 20.47
N GLN A 44 -10.13 0.32 20.73
CA GLN A 44 -9.63 0.50 22.09
C GLN A 44 -10.38 1.59 22.87
N LYS A 45 -10.80 2.67 22.20
CA LYS A 45 -11.47 3.83 22.83
C LYS A 45 -12.97 3.64 23.00
N HIS A 46 -13.62 2.99 22.03
CA HIS A 46 -15.07 2.95 21.91
C HIS A 46 -15.64 1.53 21.91
N GLY A 47 -14.78 0.51 21.78
CA GLY A 47 -15.19 -0.88 21.79
C GLY A 47 -15.65 -1.31 23.17
N ASP A 48 -16.79 -2.02 23.19
CA ASP A 48 -17.24 -2.71 24.38
C ASP A 48 -16.18 -3.73 24.81
N ARG A 49 -16.10 -4.02 26.12
CA ARG A 49 -15.03 -4.85 26.72
C ARG A 49 -14.99 -6.30 26.20
N LYS A 50 -15.96 -6.70 25.38
CA LYS A 50 -16.02 -7.97 24.65
C LYS A 50 -15.25 -7.86 23.34
N SER A 51 -13.94 -8.11 23.49
CA SER A 51 -12.96 -8.62 22.53
C SER A 51 -13.30 -8.56 21.04
N LEU A 52 -12.49 -7.83 20.30
CA LEU A 52 -12.25 -8.06 18.87
C LEU A 52 -11.88 -9.54 18.64
N SER A 53 -12.57 -10.23 17.73
CA SER A 53 -12.22 -11.60 17.35
C SER A 53 -10.93 -11.60 16.52
N VAL A 54 -10.12 -12.65 16.68
CA VAL A 54 -8.94 -12.88 15.84
C VAL A 54 -9.33 -13.00 14.36
N ASP A 55 -10.52 -13.54 14.07
CA ASP A 55 -11.03 -13.65 12.70
C ASP A 55 -11.39 -12.30 12.09
N GLU A 56 -11.97 -11.39 12.88
CA GLU A 56 -12.29 -10.02 12.43
C GLU A 56 -11.01 -9.24 12.14
N MET A 57 -9.99 -9.40 12.97
CA MET A 57 -8.68 -8.79 12.74
C MET A 57 -7.99 -9.36 11.50
N ARG A 58 -8.04 -10.69 11.31
CA ARG A 58 -7.49 -11.34 10.11
C ARG A 58 -8.20 -10.87 8.84
N ALA A 59 -9.52 -10.80 8.86
CA ALA A 59 -10.31 -10.31 7.73
C ALA A 59 -9.92 -8.88 7.38
N ARG A 60 -9.82 -7.99 8.37
CA ARG A 60 -9.44 -6.60 8.15
C ARG A 60 -8.04 -6.44 7.55
N ILE A 61 -7.07 -7.22 8.01
CA ILE A 61 -5.72 -7.22 7.43
C ILE A 61 -5.76 -7.65 5.96
N HIS A 62 -6.53 -8.69 5.63
CA HIS A 62 -6.65 -9.20 4.27
C HIS A 62 -7.39 -8.25 3.31
N GLU A 63 -8.26 -7.38 3.82
CA GLU A 63 -8.90 -6.31 3.03
C GLU A 63 -7.92 -5.21 2.64
N GLU A 64 -6.95 -4.89 3.51
CA GLU A 64 -6.02 -3.77 3.30
C GLU A 64 -4.76 -4.15 2.50
N ILE A 65 -4.36 -5.43 2.49
CA ILE A 65 -3.21 -5.92 1.69
C ILE A 65 -3.36 -5.62 0.19
N PRO A 66 -4.50 -5.87 -0.47
CA PRO A 66 -4.71 -5.51 -1.88
C PRO A 66 -4.65 -4.00 -2.14
N VAL A 67 -5.08 -3.18 -1.16
CA VAL A 67 -5.06 -1.71 -1.27
C VAL A 67 -3.63 -1.20 -1.31
N ALA A 68 -2.73 -1.80 -0.52
CA ALA A 68 -1.30 -1.51 -0.56
C ALA A 68 -0.71 -1.72 -1.97
N GLN A 69 -1.14 -2.77 -2.67
CA GLN A 69 -0.65 -3.12 -4.01
C GLN A 69 -1.20 -2.19 -5.11
N ILE A 70 -2.43 -1.71 -4.99
CA ILE A 70 -3.06 -0.81 -5.99
C ILE A 70 -2.45 0.59 -5.94
N ARG A 71 -2.15 1.13 -4.74
CA ARG A 71 -1.57 2.48 -4.59
C ARG A 71 -0.18 2.63 -5.22
N VAL A 72 0.51 1.51 -5.43
CA VAL A 72 1.86 1.46 -5.99
C VAL A 72 1.83 1.47 -7.52
N GLN A 73 0.78 0.91 -8.13
CA GLN A 73 0.60 0.92 -9.59
C GLN A 73 0.26 2.31 -10.16
N PHE A 74 -0.31 3.19 -9.33
CA PHE A 74 -0.63 4.56 -9.71
C PHE A 74 -0.06 5.53 -8.67
N PRO A 75 1.25 5.85 -8.72
CA PRO A 75 1.77 6.94 -7.92
C PRO A 75 0.97 8.21 -8.23
N PRO A 76 0.66 9.05 -7.22
CA PRO A 76 -0.02 10.31 -7.47
C PRO A 76 0.79 11.10 -8.50
N ARG A 77 0.13 11.53 -9.59
CA ARG A 77 0.73 12.48 -10.53
C ARG A 77 1.03 13.76 -9.76
N ALA A 78 2.31 14.04 -9.55
CA ALA A 78 2.80 15.34 -9.12
C ALA A 78 2.60 16.37 -10.23
#